data_AF-A0A2E4JHY3-F1
#
_entry.id   AF-A0A2E4JHY3-F1
#
_cell.length_a   1.000
_cell.length_b   1.000
_cell.length_c   1.000
_cell.angle_alpha   90.00
_cell.angle_beta   90.00
_cell.angle_gamma   90.00
#
_symmetry.space_group_name_H-M   'P 1'
#
loop_
_entity.id
_entity.type
_entity.pdbx_description
1 polymer ?
#
loop_
_entity_poly.entity_id
_entity_poly.type
_entity_poly.pdbx_seq_one_letter_code
_entity_poly.pdbx_strand_id
1 'polypeptide(L)'
;MKIDRRKFFTSVGGAAAVALMTSEEKADALEHFMEEELEDHMLDQGRQLGKYPTVAELEAQNHDLTRRARRGIGGIFVPRGDNDLRALPEMPKKPTLIDFFKYRFGTGTHVQQSAARALQTGMPEKVVLACLLHDVVNNLMRADHGWWGGQLIEPYVPAETAFAVRYHSTLRFFPDSDYG
;
A
#
# COMPACT_ATOMS: atom_id res chain seq x y z
N MET A 1 25.15 2.67 -10.01
CA MET A 1 25.98 3.18 -8.90
C MET A 1 27.27 2.38 -8.85
N LYS A 2 28.44 3.01 -8.74
CA LYS A 2 29.71 2.27 -8.59
C LYS A 2 29.95 2.09 -7.09
N ILE A 3 29.92 0.85 -6.60
CA ILE A 3 30.06 0.55 -5.17
C ILE A 3 31.51 0.77 -4.74
N ASP A 4 31.71 1.57 -3.68
CA ASP A 4 33.00 1.64 -3.00
C ASP A 4 33.19 0.39 -2.13
N ARG A 5 33.96 -0.56 -2.65
CA ARG A 5 34.22 -1.84 -1.98
C ARG A 5 34.92 -1.68 -0.63
N ARG A 6 35.75 -0.64 -0.45
CA ARG A 6 36.43 -0.40 0.82
C ARG A 6 35.45 0.12 1.86
N LYS A 7 34.57 1.03 1.46
CA LYS A 7 33.49 1.53 2.31
C LYS A 7 32.54 0.40 2.73
N PHE A 8 32.12 -0.44 1.78
CA PHE A 8 31.33 -1.64 2.06
C PHE A 8 32.03 -2.59 3.04
N PHE A 9 33.28 -2.99 2.78
CA PHE A 9 33.98 -3.87 3.70
C PHE A 9 34.15 -3.25 5.09
N THR A 10 34.27 -1.93 5.20
CA THR A 10 34.38 -1.26 6.50
C THR A 10 33.05 -1.30 7.26
N SER A 11 31.91 -1.08 6.58
CA SER A 11 30.59 -1.06 7.23
C SER A 11 30.21 -2.41 7.86
N VAL A 12 30.68 -3.52 7.28
CA VAL A 12 30.40 -4.88 7.75
C VAL A 12 31.51 -5.49 8.64
N GLY A 13 32.46 -4.67 9.13
CA GLY A 13 33.50 -5.13 10.08
C GLY A 13 34.77 -5.71 9.44
N GLY A 14 34.98 -5.47 8.15
CA GLY A 14 36.19 -5.81 7.40
C GLY A 14 36.06 -7.04 6.50
N ALA A 15 37.05 -7.25 5.64
CA ALA A 15 37.07 -8.38 4.71
C ALA A 15 37.04 -9.75 5.41
N ALA A 16 37.58 -9.84 6.63
CA ALA A 16 37.57 -11.07 7.43
C ALA A 16 36.14 -11.43 7.90
N ALA A 17 35.35 -10.44 8.32
CA ALA A 17 33.94 -10.65 8.68
C ALA A 17 33.13 -11.11 7.47
N VAL A 18 33.33 -10.48 6.30
CA VAL A 18 32.68 -10.91 5.05
C VAL A 18 33.08 -12.33 4.64
N ALA A 19 34.34 -12.73 4.83
CA ALA A 19 34.77 -14.08 4.48
C ALA A 19 34.01 -15.16 5.28
N LEU A 20 33.58 -14.84 6.51
CA LEU A 20 32.83 -15.74 7.38
C LEU A 20 31.32 -15.79 7.10
N MET A 21 30.79 -14.82 6.36
CA MET A 21 29.37 -14.77 5.99
C MET A 21 29.02 -15.82 4.93
N THR A 22 27.81 -16.35 5.03
CA THR A 22 27.14 -17.13 3.98
C THR A 22 26.83 -16.26 2.75
N SER A 23 26.41 -16.89 1.66
CA SER A 23 26.03 -16.17 0.44
C SER A 23 24.81 -15.26 0.66
N GLU A 24 23.82 -15.70 1.44
CA GLU A 24 22.62 -14.91 1.75
C GLU A 24 22.98 -13.72 2.64
N GLU A 25 23.76 -13.92 3.71
CA GLU A 25 24.20 -12.81 4.58
C GLU A 25 25.03 -11.76 3.81
N LYS A 26 25.83 -12.19 2.82
CA LYS A 26 26.54 -11.26 1.94
C LYS A 26 25.61 -10.47 1.03
N ALA A 27 24.55 -11.11 0.53
CA ALA A 27 23.56 -10.47 -0.32
C ALA A 27 22.77 -9.43 0.48
N ASP A 28 22.25 -9.81 1.65
CA ASP A 28 21.50 -8.93 2.55
C ASP A 28 22.35 -7.73 3.00
N ALA A 29 23.61 -7.97 3.41
CA ALA A 29 24.51 -6.91 3.84
C ALA A 29 24.86 -5.94 2.69
N LEU A 30 25.01 -6.47 1.46
CA LEU A 30 25.26 -5.64 0.29
C LEU A 30 24.04 -4.81 -0.10
N GLU A 31 22.85 -5.41 -0.07
CA GLU A 31 21.59 -4.70 -0.32
C GLU A 31 21.41 -3.56 0.68
N HIS A 32 21.55 -3.85 1.97
CA HIS A 32 21.43 -2.84 3.02
C HIS A 32 22.44 -1.69 2.86
N PHE A 33 23.71 -2.00 2.58
CA PHE A 33 24.72 -0.96 2.31
C PHE A 33 24.38 -0.13 1.06
N MET A 34 23.86 -0.75 0.01
CA MET A 34 23.45 -0.03 -1.20
C MET A 34 22.25 0.89 -0.95
N GLU A 35 21.32 0.49 -0.09
CA GLU A 35 20.20 1.33 0.34
C GLU A 35 20.69 2.55 1.12
N GLU A 36 21.57 2.37 2.10
CA GLU A 36 22.15 3.49 2.88
C GLU A 36 22.92 4.47 1.98
N GLU A 37 23.78 3.98 1.08
CA GLU A 37 24.50 4.85 0.13
C GLU A 37 23.54 5.61 -0.79
N LEU A 38 22.45 4.96 -1.21
CA LEU A 38 21.43 5.59 -2.03
C LEU A 38 20.68 6.66 -1.24
N GLU A 39 20.30 6.40 0.02
CA GLU A 39 19.66 7.38 0.89
C GLU A 39 20.55 8.58 1.14
N ASP A 40 21.82 8.38 1.49
CA ASP A 40 22.79 9.47 1.67
C ASP A 40 22.96 10.29 0.39
N HIS A 41 23.07 9.63 -0.77
CA HIS A 41 23.15 10.32 -2.04
C HIS A 41 21.86 11.08 -2.38
N MET A 42 20.69 10.52 -2.09
CA MET A 42 19.39 11.19 -2.30
C MET A 42 19.19 12.35 -1.31
N LEU A 43 19.66 12.22 -0.07
CA LEU A 43 19.65 13.26 0.94
C LEU A 43 20.58 14.40 0.55
N ASP A 44 21.79 14.10 0.08
CA ASP A 44 22.72 15.10 -0.42
C ASP A 44 22.20 15.77 -1.68
N GLN A 45 21.61 15.02 -2.61
CA GLN A 45 20.96 15.58 -3.79
C GLN A 45 19.74 16.45 -3.40
N GLY A 46 18.93 16.01 -2.44
CA GLY A 46 17.80 16.76 -1.89
C GLY A 46 18.23 18.03 -1.16
N ARG A 47 19.32 17.96 -0.39
CA ARG A 47 19.96 19.11 0.28
C ARG A 47 20.55 20.09 -0.73
N GLN A 48 21.19 19.60 -1.79
CA GLN A 48 21.76 20.41 -2.87
C GLN A 48 20.69 21.09 -3.72
N LEU A 49 19.57 20.42 -4.00
CA LEU A 49 18.48 20.99 -4.78
C LEU A 49 17.60 21.92 -3.94
N GLY A 50 17.51 21.71 -2.61
CA GLY A 50 16.71 22.53 -1.68
C GLY A 50 15.23 22.64 -2.04
N LYS A 51 14.75 21.85 -3.01
CA LYS A 51 13.44 21.97 -3.63
C LYS A 51 12.72 20.64 -3.54
N TYR A 52 11.92 20.50 -2.49
CA TYR A 52 10.81 19.56 -2.54
C TYR A 52 9.76 20.11 -3.50
N PRO A 53 9.15 19.27 -4.34
CA PRO A 53 8.10 19.71 -5.23
C PRO A 53 6.95 20.30 -4.41
N THR A 54 6.49 21.47 -4.84
CA THR A 54 5.30 22.12 -4.30
C THR A 54 4.05 21.28 -4.60
N VAL A 55 2.96 21.55 -3.87
CA VAL A 55 1.67 20.90 -4.14
C VAL A 55 1.21 21.13 -5.58
N ALA A 56 1.45 22.32 -6.14
CA ALA A 56 1.10 22.64 -7.53
C ALA A 56 1.94 21.84 -8.54
N GLU A 57 3.23 21.64 -8.27
CA GLU A 57 4.09 20.81 -9.13
C GLU A 57 3.70 19.32 -9.07
N LEU A 58 3.34 18.81 -7.87
CA LEU A 58 2.82 17.45 -7.72
C LEU A 58 1.49 17.27 -8.46
N GLU A 59 0.59 18.26 -8.39
CA GLU A 59 -0.69 18.22 -9.10
C GLU A 59 -0.46 18.20 -10.62
N ALA A 60 0.40 19.08 -11.15
CA ALA A 60 0.77 19.08 -12.55
C ALA A 60 1.36 17.73 -13.01
N GLN A 61 2.21 17.11 -12.18
CA GLN A 61 2.74 15.77 -12.42
C GLN A 61 1.67 14.67 -12.40
N ASN A 62 0.60 14.82 -11.62
CA ASN A 62 -0.50 13.87 -11.54
C ASN A 62 -1.46 13.98 -12.74
N HIS A 63 -1.53 15.16 -13.36
CA HIS A 63 -2.27 15.43 -14.59
C HIS A 63 -1.56 14.95 -15.84
N ASP A 64 -0.23 14.75 -15.81
CA ASP A 64 0.49 14.12 -16.91
C ASP A 64 0.11 12.64 -17.02
N LEU A 65 -0.67 12.31 -18.05
CA LEU A 65 -1.11 10.95 -18.36
C LEU A 65 -0.15 10.19 -19.29
N THR A 66 0.90 10.83 -19.80
CA THR A 66 1.90 10.19 -20.69
C THR A 66 2.88 9.31 -19.92
N ARG A 67 2.97 9.50 -18.60
CA ARG A 67 3.82 8.71 -17.71
C ARG A 67 3.29 7.29 -17.49
N ARG A 68 4.22 6.37 -17.22
CA ARG A 68 3.89 4.95 -16.93
C ARG A 68 3.00 4.77 -15.70
N ALA A 69 3.19 5.57 -14.65
CA ALA A 69 2.43 5.50 -13.40
C ALA A 69 2.54 6.80 -12.62
N ARG A 70 1.52 7.11 -11.81
CA ARG A 70 1.60 8.15 -10.77
C ARG A 70 2.47 7.67 -9.61
N ARG A 71 2.97 8.61 -8.81
CA ARG A 71 3.62 8.28 -7.54
C ARG A 71 2.58 7.70 -6.58
N GLY A 72 2.84 6.50 -6.08
CA GLY A 72 1.94 5.79 -5.18
C GLY A 72 1.97 4.29 -5.43
N ILE A 73 1.06 3.57 -4.79
CA ILE A 73 0.99 2.11 -4.78
C ILE A 73 -0.47 1.66 -4.95
N GLY A 74 -0.68 0.48 -5.51
CA GLY A 74 -2.03 -0.03 -5.77
C GLY A 74 -2.63 0.42 -7.12
N GLY A 75 -3.82 -0.09 -7.41
CA GLY A 75 -4.45 -0.02 -8.73
C GLY A 75 -4.90 1.38 -9.17
N ILE A 76 -4.96 2.36 -8.28
CA ILE A 76 -5.37 3.74 -8.63
C ILE A 76 -4.23 4.58 -9.23
N PHE A 77 -2.97 4.19 -9.00
CA PHE A 77 -1.80 4.95 -9.47
C PHE A 77 -1.18 4.40 -10.75
N VAL A 78 -1.64 3.23 -11.23
CA VAL A 78 -1.10 2.54 -12.41
C VAL A 78 -2.16 2.35 -13.49
N PRO A 79 -1.75 2.18 -14.76
CA PRO A 79 -2.65 1.79 -15.86
C PRO A 79 -3.40 0.49 -15.57
N ARG A 80 -4.59 0.34 -16.18
CA ARG A 80 -5.41 -0.87 -16.00
C ARG A 80 -5.48 -1.68 -17.30
N GLY A 81 -4.52 -2.58 -17.49
CA GLY A 81 -4.53 -3.59 -18.55
C GLY A 81 -4.29 -3.06 -19.98
N ASP A 82 -4.64 -1.81 -20.26
CA ASP A 82 -4.48 -1.13 -21.55
C ASP A 82 -3.24 -0.22 -21.62
N ASN A 83 -2.38 -0.26 -20.60
CA ASN A 83 -1.17 0.57 -20.46
C ASN A 83 -1.39 2.09 -20.43
N ASP A 84 -2.63 2.56 -20.56
CA ASP A 84 -2.99 3.98 -20.46
C ASP A 84 -3.28 4.40 -19.02
N LEU A 85 -2.58 5.45 -18.58
CA LEU A 85 -2.85 6.06 -17.29
C LEU A 85 -4.09 6.95 -17.40
N ARG A 86 -5.13 6.64 -16.63
CA ARG A 86 -6.40 7.41 -16.66
C ARG A 86 -6.41 8.50 -15.60
N ALA A 87 -7.00 9.65 -15.94
CA ALA A 87 -7.28 10.73 -14.99
C ALA A 87 -8.10 10.21 -13.79
N LEU A 88 -7.81 10.71 -12.59
CA LEU A 88 -8.66 10.45 -11.43
C LEU A 88 -9.83 11.41 -11.47
N PRO A 89 -11.08 10.92 -11.40
CA PRO A 89 -12.23 11.79 -11.28
C PRO A 89 -12.12 12.66 -10.02
N GLU A 90 -12.54 13.91 -10.12
CA GLU A 90 -12.65 14.81 -8.98
C GLU A 90 -13.66 14.27 -7.97
N MET A 91 -13.37 14.44 -6.67
CA MET A 91 -14.32 14.13 -5.62
C MET A 91 -15.27 15.32 -5.41
N PRO A 92 -16.52 15.09 -5.01
CA PRO A 92 -17.37 16.16 -4.50
C PRO A 92 -16.69 16.88 -3.32
N LYS A 93 -17.03 18.17 -3.11
CA LYS A 93 -16.44 18.99 -2.02
C LYS A 93 -16.61 18.39 -0.61
N LYS A 94 -17.66 17.61 -0.40
CA LYS A 94 -17.96 16.88 0.85
C LYS A 94 -18.19 15.42 0.49
N PRO A 95 -17.12 14.65 0.25
CA PRO A 95 -17.25 13.29 -0.22
C PRO A 95 -17.88 12.41 0.86
N THR A 96 -18.78 11.53 0.44
CA THR A 96 -19.39 10.48 1.26
C THR A 96 -18.73 9.13 0.96
N LEU A 97 -18.99 8.11 1.77
CA LEU A 97 -18.50 6.76 1.50
C LEU A 97 -18.92 6.25 0.09
N ILE A 98 -20.13 6.60 -0.35
CA ILE A 98 -20.63 6.25 -1.68
C ILE A 98 -19.77 6.87 -2.79
N ASP A 99 -19.27 8.10 -2.59
CA ASP A 99 -18.38 8.75 -3.56
C ASP A 99 -17.04 8.03 -3.65
N PHE A 100 -16.51 7.49 -2.55
CA PHE A 100 -15.31 6.65 -2.60
C PHE A 100 -15.56 5.36 -3.39
N PHE A 101 -16.72 4.72 -3.24
CA PHE A 101 -17.10 3.57 -4.06
C PHE A 101 -17.16 3.89 -5.56
N LYS A 102 -17.64 5.10 -5.91
CA LYS A 102 -17.76 5.53 -7.30
C LYS A 102 -16.42 5.94 -7.92
N TYR A 103 -15.57 6.62 -7.16
CA TYR A 103 -14.43 7.36 -7.72
C TYR A 103 -13.06 6.85 -7.27
N ARG A 104 -12.96 6.02 -6.23
CA ARG A 104 -11.68 5.61 -5.63
C ARG A 104 -11.53 4.12 -5.42
N PHE A 105 -12.57 3.38 -5.09
CA PHE A 105 -12.48 1.94 -4.84
C PHE A 105 -12.53 1.12 -6.13
N GLY A 106 -11.82 0.00 -6.14
CA GLY A 106 -11.69 -0.87 -7.32
C GLY A 106 -12.62 -2.09 -7.31
N THR A 107 -12.82 -2.70 -6.15
CA THR A 107 -13.52 -4.00 -5.96
C THR A 107 -14.99 -3.83 -5.53
N GLY A 108 -15.69 -2.81 -6.06
CA GLY A 108 -17.04 -2.45 -5.61
C GLY A 108 -18.03 -3.61 -5.64
N THR A 109 -18.07 -4.38 -6.73
CA THR A 109 -19.05 -5.49 -6.89
C THR A 109 -18.86 -6.60 -5.86
N HIS A 110 -17.62 -7.01 -5.58
CA HIS A 110 -17.31 -8.11 -4.65
C HIS A 110 -17.76 -7.79 -3.23
N VAL A 111 -17.38 -6.62 -2.71
CA VAL A 111 -17.75 -6.21 -1.36
C VAL A 111 -19.24 -5.89 -1.24
N GLN A 112 -19.87 -5.37 -2.30
CA GLN A 112 -21.32 -5.17 -2.36
C GLN A 112 -22.09 -6.49 -2.30
N GLN A 113 -21.64 -7.53 -3.02
CA GLN A 113 -22.25 -8.86 -2.96
C GLN A 113 -22.11 -9.49 -1.57
N SER A 114 -20.92 -9.37 -0.98
CA SER A 114 -20.64 -9.86 0.37
C SER A 114 -21.52 -9.18 1.42
N ALA A 115 -21.62 -7.85 1.38
CA ALA A 115 -22.48 -7.07 2.25
C ALA A 115 -23.97 -7.37 2.02
N ALA A 116 -24.41 -7.50 0.77
CA ALA A 116 -25.78 -7.85 0.43
C ALA A 116 -26.18 -9.22 1.00
N ARG A 117 -25.28 -10.22 0.90
CA ARG A 117 -25.51 -11.55 1.47
C ARG A 117 -25.58 -11.50 3.00
N ALA A 118 -24.67 -10.77 3.66
CA ALA A 118 -24.69 -10.59 5.11
C ALA A 118 -26.02 -9.93 5.56
N LEU A 119 -26.48 -8.92 4.83
CA LEU A 119 -27.75 -8.24 5.11
C LEU A 119 -28.95 -9.20 4.94
N GLN A 120 -29.01 -9.95 3.84
CA GLN A 120 -30.10 -10.89 3.54
C GLN A 120 -30.17 -12.06 4.53
N THR A 121 -29.04 -12.41 5.14
CA THR A 121 -28.95 -13.49 6.14
C THR A 121 -29.15 -13.00 7.58
N GLY A 122 -29.49 -11.72 7.77
CA GLY A 122 -29.80 -11.17 9.09
C GLY A 122 -28.58 -10.93 9.98
N MET A 123 -27.39 -10.79 9.41
CA MET A 123 -26.18 -10.51 10.17
C MET A 123 -26.24 -9.12 10.81
N PRO A 124 -25.59 -8.91 11.98
CA PRO A 124 -25.50 -7.59 12.60
C PRO A 124 -24.89 -6.54 11.65
N GLU A 125 -25.34 -5.27 11.75
CA GLU A 125 -24.88 -4.19 10.85
C GLU A 125 -23.36 -4.01 10.84
N LYS A 126 -22.68 -4.23 11.97
CA LYS A 126 -21.20 -4.22 12.08
C LYS A 126 -20.51 -5.26 11.19
N VAL A 127 -21.15 -6.41 10.99
CA VAL A 127 -20.68 -7.48 10.08
C VAL A 127 -20.98 -7.10 8.63
N VAL A 128 -22.19 -6.58 8.35
CA VAL A 128 -22.56 -6.07 7.02
C VAL A 128 -21.56 -4.98 6.57
N LEU A 129 -21.21 -4.06 7.47
CA LEU A 129 -20.24 -3.00 7.23
C LEU A 129 -18.82 -3.56 7.01
N ALA A 130 -18.40 -4.57 7.77
CA ALA A 130 -17.12 -5.24 7.55
C ALA A 130 -17.06 -5.87 6.15
N CYS A 131 -18.11 -6.59 5.75
CA CYS A 131 -18.22 -7.16 4.40
C CYS A 131 -18.16 -6.08 3.31
N LEU A 132 -18.76 -4.91 3.54
CA LEU A 132 -18.74 -3.81 2.59
C LEU A 132 -17.34 -3.16 2.45
N LEU A 133 -16.53 -3.17 3.51
CA LEU A 133 -15.26 -2.44 3.56
C LEU A 133 -14.00 -3.30 3.39
N HIS A 134 -14.06 -4.62 3.60
CA HIS A 134 -12.85 -5.45 3.79
C HIS A 134 -11.80 -5.34 2.69
N ASP A 135 -12.22 -5.21 1.42
CA ASP A 135 -11.31 -5.19 0.26
C ASP A 135 -11.14 -3.81 -0.39
N VAL A 136 -11.74 -2.74 0.12
CA VAL A 136 -11.74 -1.44 -0.57
C VAL A 136 -10.33 -0.82 -0.66
N VAL A 137 -9.45 -1.17 0.28
CA VAL A 137 -8.06 -0.73 0.34
C VAL A 137 -7.17 -1.42 -0.69
N ASN A 138 -7.60 -2.51 -1.32
CA ASN A 138 -6.84 -3.16 -2.41
C ASN A 138 -6.44 -2.18 -3.54
N ASN A 139 -7.23 -1.12 -3.75
CA ASN A 139 -6.93 -0.15 -4.79
C ASN A 139 -5.83 0.87 -4.38
N LEU A 140 -5.50 0.96 -3.09
CA LEU A 140 -4.46 1.81 -2.50
C LEU A 140 -3.23 1.01 -2.06
N MET A 141 -3.41 -0.19 -1.54
CA MET A 141 -2.33 -1.07 -1.13
C MET A 141 -2.82 -2.50 -1.31
N ARG A 142 -2.14 -3.30 -2.14
CA ARG A 142 -2.55 -4.70 -2.37
C ARG A 142 -1.98 -5.64 -1.31
N ALA A 143 -0.69 -5.45 -0.99
CA ALA A 143 -0.01 -6.26 0.01
C ALA A 143 -0.59 -5.95 1.38
N ASP A 144 -1.07 -6.99 2.06
CA ASP A 144 -1.65 -6.87 3.40
C ASP A 144 -2.76 -5.81 3.53
N HIS A 145 -3.59 -5.68 2.50
CA HIS A 145 -4.65 -4.67 2.43
C HIS A 145 -5.65 -4.74 3.58
N GLY A 146 -5.86 -5.93 4.17
CA GLY A 146 -6.60 -6.09 5.41
C GLY A 146 -5.97 -5.28 6.53
N TRP A 147 -4.68 -5.49 6.80
CA TRP A 147 -3.95 -4.76 7.84
C TRP A 147 -4.06 -3.24 7.71
N TRP A 148 -3.69 -2.72 6.53
CA TRP A 148 -3.74 -1.29 6.24
C TRP A 148 -5.18 -0.74 6.25
N GLY A 149 -6.13 -1.52 5.73
CA GLY A 149 -7.54 -1.14 5.70
C GLY A 149 -8.16 -1.05 7.09
N GLY A 150 -7.86 -2.02 7.95
CA GLY A 150 -8.28 -2.00 9.34
C GLY A 150 -7.76 -0.77 10.08
N GLN A 151 -6.48 -0.43 9.91
CA GLN A 151 -5.89 0.78 10.50
C GLN A 151 -6.54 2.07 9.99
N LEU A 152 -6.88 2.14 8.69
CA LEU A 152 -7.49 3.33 8.10
C LEU A 152 -8.90 3.61 8.63
N ILE A 153 -9.70 2.57 8.87
CA ILE A 153 -11.12 2.71 9.23
C ILE A 153 -11.38 2.68 10.74
N GLU A 154 -10.46 2.14 11.54
CA GLU A 154 -10.60 1.92 12.98
C GLU A 154 -11.15 3.13 13.76
N PRO A 155 -10.76 4.39 13.49
CA PRO A 155 -11.30 5.55 14.21
C PRO A 155 -12.80 5.83 13.95
N TYR A 156 -13.40 5.22 12.92
CA TYR A 156 -14.71 5.56 12.40
C TYR A 156 -15.74 4.43 12.51
N VAL A 157 -15.31 3.22 12.87
CA VAL A 157 -16.17 2.03 12.87
C VAL A 157 -16.06 1.29 14.21
N PRO A 158 -17.03 0.43 14.56
CA PRO A 158 -16.92 -0.42 15.72
C PRO A 158 -15.64 -1.28 15.69
N ALA A 159 -15.05 -1.55 16.85
CA ALA A 159 -13.81 -2.32 16.98
C ALA A 159 -13.88 -3.69 16.28
N GLU A 160 -15.03 -4.37 16.35
CA GLU A 160 -15.26 -5.64 15.66
C GLU A 160 -15.21 -5.52 14.13
N THR A 161 -15.74 -4.41 13.57
CA THR A 161 -15.65 -4.14 12.12
C THR A 161 -14.20 -3.93 11.72
N ALA A 162 -13.44 -3.13 12.49
CA ALA A 162 -12.03 -2.90 12.24
C ALA A 162 -11.21 -4.20 12.34
N PHE A 163 -11.48 -5.03 13.36
CA PHE A 163 -10.87 -6.35 13.53
C PHE A 163 -11.16 -7.26 12.33
N ALA A 164 -12.43 -7.39 11.94
CA ALA A 164 -12.83 -8.23 10.82
C ALA A 164 -12.15 -7.81 9.52
N VAL A 165 -12.10 -6.50 9.22
CA VAL A 165 -11.37 -5.99 8.05
C VAL A 165 -9.87 -6.25 8.17
N ARG A 166 -9.26 -6.00 9.34
CA ARG A 166 -7.83 -6.19 9.59
C ARG A 166 -7.38 -7.62 9.32
N TYR A 167 -8.16 -8.58 9.80
CA TYR A 167 -7.74 -9.97 9.86
C TYR A 167 -8.47 -10.90 8.89
N HIS A 168 -9.34 -10.39 7.99
CA HIS A 168 -10.09 -11.27 7.07
C HIS A 168 -9.17 -12.20 6.25
N SER A 169 -7.96 -11.73 5.88
CA SER A 169 -6.97 -12.51 5.14
C SER A 169 -6.28 -13.59 5.97
N THR A 170 -6.19 -13.44 7.29
CA THR A 170 -5.61 -14.47 8.18
C THR A 170 -6.68 -15.43 8.71
N LEU A 171 -7.87 -14.92 9.02
CA LEU A 171 -8.99 -15.71 9.55
C LEU A 171 -9.43 -16.84 8.60
N ARG A 172 -9.21 -16.72 7.29
CA ARG A 172 -9.45 -17.81 6.31
C ARG A 172 -8.68 -19.10 6.60
N PHE A 173 -7.63 -19.05 7.42
CA PHE A 173 -6.82 -20.22 7.81
C PHE A 173 -7.20 -20.78 9.18
N PHE A 174 -8.11 -20.12 9.89
CA PHE A 174 -8.56 -20.49 11.24
C PHE A 174 -10.08 -20.67 11.20
N PRO A 175 -10.56 -21.85 10.79
CA PRO A 175 -12.00 -22.12 10.71
C PRO A 175 -12.63 -21.99 12.09
N ASP A 176 -13.84 -21.45 12.12
CA ASP A 176 -14.66 -21.38 13.31
C ASP A 176 -15.64 -22.55 13.25
N SER A 177 -15.51 -23.56 14.11
CA SER A 177 -16.34 -24.76 14.04
C SER A 177 -17.85 -24.47 14.12
N ASP A 178 -18.23 -23.35 14.73
CA ASP A 178 -19.63 -22.96 14.88
C ASP A 178 -20.16 -22.22 13.63
N TYR A 179 -19.28 -21.74 12.74
CA TYR A 179 -19.61 -20.85 11.62
C TYR A 179 -18.96 -21.18 10.26
N GLY A 180 -17.96 -22.09 10.17
CA GLY A 180 -17.26 -22.50 8.95
C GLY A 180 -15.76 -22.73 9.13
#